data_AF-A0A086TJD5-F1
#
_entry.id   AF-A0A086TJD5-F1
#
_cell.length_a   1.000
_cell.length_b   1.000
_cell.length_c   1.000
_cell.angle_alpha   90.00
_cell.angle_beta   90.00
_cell.angle_gamma   90.00
#
_symmetry.space_group_name_H-M   'P 1'
#
loop_
_entity.id
_entity.type
_entity.pdbx_description
1 polymer ?
#
loop_
_entity_poly.entity_id
_entity_poly.type
_entity_poly.pdbx_seq_one_letter_code
_entity_poly.pdbx_strand_id
1 'polypeptide(L)'
;MIFFGSDSDISQIRSTYPIRKPTSDNGWGIVIGNRSWSGLWLMPQRHLHINTKELLMVFMAADLQECQGQMLNIICDNMTSIAYINHFGGTHSPELMHWATKLWDRCLKTGTRLKMTYISSSFNPANAPSHQMIAQLEWSIDPSFFLWMDKKWGPHKVDLFASEQNHQTTCFMTWKPCKMAMAWDALQQPWMTLGRVYCCPPWNLIPAVLQKV
;
A
#
# COMPACT_ATOMS: atom_id res chain seq x y z
N MET A 1 23.03 23.80 -4.26
CA MET A 1 22.44 25.07 -3.78
C MET A 1 21.47 24.71 -2.66
N ILE A 2 21.75 25.21 -1.46
CA ILE A 2 21.45 24.67 -0.12
C ILE A 2 21.76 23.16 0.01
N PHE A 3 23.04 22.90 0.23
CA PHE A 3 23.61 21.66 0.74
C PHE A 3 24.28 21.98 2.09
N PHE A 4 24.36 20.98 2.97
CA PHE A 4 25.51 20.44 3.74
C PHE A 4 24.87 19.46 4.76
N GLY A 5 25.28 18.23 5.00
CA GLY A 5 26.53 17.52 4.82
C GLY A 5 26.76 16.72 6.12
N SER A 6 26.71 15.38 6.03
CA SER A 6 27.06 14.34 7.02
C SER A 6 26.50 14.43 8.44
N ASP A 7 25.64 13.46 8.80
CA ASP A 7 25.84 12.64 10.00
C ASP A 7 24.94 11.39 9.93
N SER A 8 25.57 10.25 9.62
CA SER A 8 25.14 8.86 9.89
C SER A 8 23.69 8.44 9.57
N ASP A 9 23.54 7.65 8.50
CA ASP A 9 22.48 6.65 8.25
C ASP A 9 21.12 6.91 8.93
N ILE A 10 20.31 7.77 8.31
CA ILE A 10 18.92 8.00 8.72
C ILE A 10 18.08 6.83 8.19
N SER A 11 17.86 5.82 9.02
CA SER A 11 16.93 4.73 8.76
C SER A 11 15.49 5.25 8.84
N GLN A 12 14.92 5.63 7.67
CA GLN A 12 13.47 5.81 7.54
C GLN A 12 12.80 4.44 7.69
N ILE A 13 12.33 4.13 8.88
CA ILE A 13 11.55 2.92 9.13
C ILE A 13 10.12 3.17 8.70
N ARG A 14 9.70 2.49 7.66
CA ARG A 14 8.31 2.43 7.23
C ARG A 14 7.70 1.19 7.86
N SER A 15 6.84 1.39 8.85
CA SER A 15 5.92 0.33 9.27
C SER A 15 5.01 0.08 8.07
N THR A 16 5.22 -1.05 7.40
CA THR A 16 4.54 -1.38 6.16
C THR A 16 3.55 -2.48 6.50
N TYR A 17 2.29 -2.31 6.14
CA TYR A 17 1.46 -3.46 5.81
C TYR A 17 1.79 -3.84 4.37
N PRO A 18 2.68 -4.81 4.07
CA PRO A 18 2.73 -5.38 2.75
C PRO A 18 1.49 -6.25 2.62
N ILE A 19 0.36 -5.66 2.25
CA ILE A 19 -0.72 -6.45 1.67
C ILE A 19 -0.28 -6.77 0.24
N ARG A 20 0.54 -7.81 0.15
CA ARG A 20 0.25 -8.83 -0.83
C ARG A 20 -0.97 -9.54 -0.25
N LYS A 21 -2.18 -9.37 -0.81
CA LYS A 21 -3.26 -10.32 -0.50
C LYS A 21 -2.75 -11.69 -0.99
N PRO A 22 -2.63 -12.73 -0.17
CA PRO A 22 -3.67 -13.70 -0.11
C PRO A 22 -4.71 -13.10 0.84
N THR A 23 -5.99 -13.25 0.56
CA THR A 23 -7.02 -13.13 1.59
C THR A 23 -6.49 -13.52 3.00
N SER A 24 -6.25 -12.54 3.90
CA SER A 24 -6.14 -12.62 5.39
C SER A 24 -5.03 -11.79 6.04
N ASP A 25 -5.34 -11.32 7.24
CA ASP A 25 -4.63 -10.54 8.26
C ASP A 25 -3.33 -11.20 8.83
N ASN A 26 -2.51 -11.80 7.95
CA ASN A 26 -1.56 -12.86 8.30
C ASN A 26 -0.07 -12.53 8.20
N GLY A 27 0.33 -11.32 7.77
CA GLY A 27 1.75 -10.96 7.60
C GLY A 27 2.11 -9.52 7.99
N TRP A 28 3.42 -9.25 8.05
CA TRP A 28 4.02 -7.98 8.47
C TRP A 28 5.15 -7.56 7.53
N GLY A 29 5.46 -6.26 7.51
CA GLY A 29 6.62 -5.75 6.77
C GLY A 29 7.20 -4.45 7.32
N ILE A 30 8.50 -4.29 7.11
CA ILE A 30 9.28 -3.13 7.53
C ILE A 30 10.15 -2.75 6.33
N VAL A 31 10.11 -1.48 5.92
CA VAL A 31 10.96 -0.99 4.82
C VAL A 31 11.86 0.11 5.35
N ILE A 32 13.16 -0.02 5.12
CA ILE A 32 14.19 0.93 5.56
C ILE A 32 15.07 1.29 4.38
N GLY A 33 14.93 2.51 3.86
CA GLY A 33 15.63 2.94 2.64
C GLY A 33 15.33 2.00 1.47
N ASN A 34 16.35 1.25 1.02
CA ASN A 34 16.26 0.26 -0.06
C ASN A 34 16.13 -1.21 0.43
N ARG A 35 16.11 -1.43 1.74
CA ARG A 35 15.98 -2.77 2.34
C ARG A 35 14.56 -2.99 2.84
N SER A 36 14.13 -4.24 2.84
CA SER A 36 12.81 -4.64 3.33
C SER A 36 12.87 -5.96 4.07
N TRP A 37 12.18 -6.03 5.21
CA TRP A 37 11.93 -7.24 5.97
C TRP A 37 10.44 -7.52 5.92
N SER A 38 10.07 -8.78 5.74
CA SER A 38 8.68 -9.19 5.78
C SER A 38 8.57 -10.63 6.24
N GLY A 39 7.45 -10.97 6.85
CA GLY A 39 7.18 -12.33 7.28
C GLY A 39 5.70 -12.56 7.54
N LEU A 40 5.38 -13.78 7.95
CA LEU A 40 4.05 -14.12 8.45
C LEU A 40 4.01 -13.88 9.96
N TRP A 41 2.86 -13.43 10.45
CA TRP A 41 2.59 -13.43 11.88
C TRP A 41 2.60 -14.86 12.42
N LEU A 42 3.26 -15.07 13.56
CA LEU A 42 3.19 -16.34 14.29
C LEU A 42 1.77 -16.55 14.82
N MET A 43 1.39 -17.80 15.12
CA MET A 43 0.01 -18.14 15.53
C MET A 43 -0.54 -17.27 16.67
N PRO A 44 0.22 -16.95 17.75
CA PRO A 44 -0.26 -16.02 18.78
C PRO A 44 -0.43 -14.58 18.26
N GLN A 45 0.45 -14.15 17.35
CA GLN A 45 0.46 -12.79 16.81
C GLN A 45 -0.66 -12.53 15.80
N ARG A 46 -1.13 -13.58 15.10
CA ARG A 46 -2.25 -13.47 14.15
C ARG A 46 -3.54 -12.99 14.80
N HIS A 47 -3.75 -13.36 16.07
CA HIS A 47 -4.95 -13.04 16.84
C HIS A 47 -4.88 -11.68 17.55
N LEU A 48 -3.73 -10.99 17.47
CA LEU A 48 -3.59 -9.65 18.05
C LEU A 48 -4.45 -8.64 17.30
N HIS A 49 -4.95 -7.65 18.02
CA HIS A 49 -5.65 -6.53 17.41
C HIS A 49 -4.73 -5.76 16.45
N ILE A 50 -5.30 -5.14 15.41
CA ILE A 50 -4.55 -4.43 14.37
C ILE A 50 -3.62 -3.35 14.94
N ASN A 51 -4.11 -2.55 15.90
CA ASN A 51 -3.28 -1.56 16.60
C ASN A 51 -2.09 -2.19 17.34
N THR A 52 -2.28 -3.38 17.92
CA THR A 52 -1.22 -4.11 18.61
C THR A 52 -0.18 -4.61 17.62
N LYS A 53 -0.62 -5.15 16.46
CA LYS A 53 0.26 -5.57 15.37
C LYS A 53 1.12 -4.41 14.88
N GLU A 54 0.57 -3.20 14.75
CA GLU A 54 1.34 -2.04 14.34
C GLU A 54 2.41 -1.61 15.35
N LEU A 55 2.05 -1.56 16.63
CA LEU A 55 3.01 -1.24 17.68
C LEU A 55 4.11 -2.31 17.78
N LEU A 56 3.75 -3.58 17.55
CA LEU A 56 4.69 -4.68 17.43
C LEU A 56 5.62 -4.52 16.21
N MET A 57 5.14 -4.08 15.06
CA MET A 57 6.00 -3.80 13.90
C MET A 57 7.03 -2.71 14.22
N VAL A 58 6.61 -1.66 14.95
CA VAL A 58 7.54 -0.62 15.40
C VAL A 58 8.60 -1.20 16.34
N PHE A 59 8.21 -2.06 17.29
CA PHE A 59 9.14 -2.78 18.15
C PHE A 59 10.14 -3.61 17.36
N MET A 60 9.66 -4.41 16.39
CA MET A 60 10.51 -5.23 15.54
C MET A 60 11.51 -4.39 14.75
N ALA A 61 11.09 -3.22 14.26
CA ALA A 61 11.97 -2.34 13.51
C ALA A 61 13.03 -1.69 14.41
N ALA A 62 12.68 -1.27 15.62
CA ALA A 62 13.63 -0.79 16.61
C ALA A 62 14.60 -1.88 17.11
N ASP A 63 14.21 -3.15 17.00
CA ASP A 63 15.03 -4.29 17.40
C ASP A 63 16.07 -4.70 16.34
N LEU A 64 15.90 -4.26 15.07
CA LEU A 64 16.86 -4.52 14.00
C LEU A 64 18.22 -3.95 14.35
N GLN A 65 19.27 -4.77 14.21
CA GLN A 65 20.64 -4.40 14.58
C GLN A 65 21.12 -3.11 13.90
N GLU A 66 20.72 -2.90 12.64
CA GLU A 66 21.04 -1.69 11.87
C GLU A 66 20.31 -0.43 12.33
N CYS A 67 19.29 -0.55 13.17
CA CYS A 67 18.49 0.56 13.72
C CYS A 67 18.92 0.95 15.13
N GLN A 68 19.67 0.08 15.81
CA GLN A 68 20.08 0.29 17.19
C GLN A 68 21.04 1.48 17.32
N GLY A 69 20.76 2.37 18.27
CA GLY A 69 21.57 3.57 18.52
C GLY A 69 21.30 4.72 17.54
N GLN A 70 20.36 4.55 16.61
CA GLN A 70 20.00 5.56 15.60
C GLN A 70 18.72 6.32 15.96
N MET A 71 18.48 7.42 15.25
CA MET A 71 17.19 8.10 15.26
C MET A 71 16.29 7.55 14.15
N LEU A 72 15.19 6.92 14.56
CA LEU A 72 14.21 6.27 13.71
C LEU A 72 13.04 7.20 13.42
N ASN A 73 12.90 7.62 12.17
CA ASN A 73 11.73 8.35 11.70
C ASN A 73 10.70 7.35 11.19
N ILE A 74 9.66 7.14 11.98
CA ILE A 74 8.62 6.14 11.71
C ILE A 74 7.40 6.82 11.10
N ILE A 75 7.01 6.33 9.93
CA ILE A 75 5.75 6.72 9.27
C ILE A 75 4.68 5.71 9.65
N CYS A 76 3.54 6.19 10.15
CA CYS A 76 2.42 5.36 10.60
C CYS A 76 1.08 6.04 10.25
N ASP A 77 0.09 5.25 9.87
CA ASP A 77 -1.28 5.70 9.56
C ASP A 77 -2.28 5.45 10.71
N ASN A 78 -1.80 4.88 11.82
CA ASN A 78 -2.61 4.62 13.00
C ASN A 78 -2.32 5.60 14.13
N MET A 79 -3.29 6.46 14.36
CA MET A 79 -3.25 7.45 15.43
C MET A 79 -3.11 6.82 16.82
N THR A 80 -3.61 5.60 17.04
CA THR A 80 -3.46 4.89 18.32
C THR A 80 -2.00 4.55 18.58
N SER A 81 -1.32 3.96 17.60
CA SER A 81 0.10 3.62 17.71
C SER A 81 0.96 4.86 17.94
N ILE A 82 0.67 5.94 17.21
CA ILE A 82 1.34 7.24 17.36
C ILE A 82 1.13 7.80 18.77
N ALA A 83 -0.10 7.82 19.27
CA ALA A 83 -0.40 8.31 20.61
C ALA A 83 0.32 7.49 21.68
N TYR A 84 0.26 6.16 21.61
CA TYR A 84 0.93 5.28 22.57
C TYR A 84 2.45 5.46 22.57
N ILE A 85 3.07 5.67 21.42
CA ILE A 85 4.53 5.90 21.36
C ILE A 85 4.84 7.29 21.92
N ASN A 86 4.19 8.34 21.42
CA ASN A 86 4.49 9.73 21.82
C ASN A 86 4.21 10.01 23.30
N HIS A 87 3.26 9.29 23.91
CA HIS A 87 2.91 9.43 25.33
C HIS A 87 3.53 8.36 26.23
N PHE A 88 4.48 7.56 25.73
CA PHE A 88 5.13 6.47 26.48
C PHE A 88 4.15 5.43 27.06
N GLY A 89 3.02 5.24 26.39
CA GLY A 89 1.97 4.31 26.78
C GLY A 89 0.58 4.93 26.75
N GLY A 90 -0.35 4.24 27.42
CA GLY A 90 -1.74 4.66 27.54
C GLY A 90 -2.50 3.77 28.51
N THR A 91 -3.68 4.21 28.93
CA THR A 91 -4.47 3.55 29.99
C THR A 91 -5.57 2.64 29.46
N HIS A 92 -5.90 2.72 28.18
CA HIS A 92 -7.09 2.08 27.60
C HIS A 92 -6.90 0.60 27.23
N SER A 93 -5.67 0.18 26.94
CA SER A 93 -5.36 -1.19 26.52
C SER A 93 -4.09 -1.68 27.22
N PRO A 94 -4.21 -2.71 28.09
CA PRO A 94 -3.05 -3.36 28.71
C PRO A 94 -2.10 -3.97 27.68
N GLU A 95 -2.63 -4.47 26.56
CA GLU A 95 -1.83 -5.09 25.51
C GLU A 95 -0.97 -4.05 24.77
N LEU A 96 -1.56 -2.91 24.39
CA LEU A 96 -0.80 -1.80 23.80
C LEU A 96 0.21 -1.23 24.79
N MET A 97 -0.17 -1.12 26.08
CA MET A 97 0.73 -0.64 27.14
C MET A 97 1.93 -1.56 27.32
N HIS A 98 1.72 -2.88 27.28
CA HIS A 98 2.79 -3.88 27.35
C HIS A 98 3.80 -3.72 26.21
N TRP A 99 3.33 -3.58 24.98
CA TRP A 99 4.21 -3.39 23.82
C TRP A 99 4.89 -2.02 23.81
N ALA A 100 4.21 -0.95 24.23
CA ALA A 100 4.81 0.38 24.36
C ALA A 100 5.95 0.37 25.39
N THR A 101 5.72 -0.27 26.54
CA THR A 101 6.75 -0.42 27.59
C THR A 101 7.96 -1.20 27.07
N LYS A 102 7.74 -2.32 26.38
CA LYS A 102 8.83 -3.12 25.78
C LYS A 102 9.62 -2.34 24.74
N LEU A 103 8.92 -1.56 23.90
CA LEU A 103 9.55 -0.70 22.91
C LEU A 103 10.47 0.33 23.55
N TRP A 104 9.98 1.04 24.58
CA TRP A 104 10.77 2.06 25.25
C TRP A 104 11.94 1.49 26.05
N ASP A 105 11.75 0.37 26.74
CA ASP A 105 12.85 -0.36 27.39
C ASP A 105 13.94 -0.78 26.39
N ARG A 106 13.53 -1.28 25.21
CA ARG A 106 14.48 -1.63 24.15
C ARG A 106 15.20 -0.40 23.60
N CYS A 107 14.49 0.70 23.36
CA CYS A 107 15.07 1.95 22.88
C CYS A 107 16.10 2.51 23.87
N LEU A 108 15.78 2.51 25.16
CA LEU A 108 16.71 2.93 26.22
C LEU A 108 17.96 2.05 26.26
N LYS A 109 17.81 0.73 26.21
CA LYS A 109 18.94 -0.22 26.22
C LYS A 109 19.86 -0.10 25.01
N THR A 110 19.31 0.26 23.86
CA THR A 110 20.05 0.33 22.59
C THR A 110 20.49 1.74 22.22
N GLY A 111 20.09 2.76 22.98
CA GLY A 111 20.31 4.17 22.62
C GLY A 111 19.49 4.65 21.42
N THR A 112 18.49 3.87 20.99
CA THR A 112 17.64 4.16 19.83
C THR A 112 16.62 5.24 20.17
N ARG A 113 16.39 6.19 19.26
CA ARG A 113 15.43 7.28 19.42
C ARG A 113 14.32 7.16 18.40
N LEU A 114 13.08 7.42 18.79
CA LEU A 114 11.92 7.32 17.90
C LEU A 114 11.31 8.69 17.63
N LYS A 115 10.90 8.92 16.38
CA LYS A 115 10.08 10.05 15.97
C LYS A 115 8.95 9.55 15.08
N MET A 116 7.71 9.67 15.57
CA MET A 116 6.52 9.27 14.82
C MET A 116 6.03 10.41 13.92
N THR A 117 5.69 10.09 12.67
CA THR A 117 5.04 10.99 11.72
C THR A 117 3.75 10.35 11.21
N TYR A 118 2.63 11.05 11.37
CA TYR A 118 1.36 10.61 10.81
C TYR A 118 1.34 10.87 9.30
N ILE A 119 0.92 9.87 8.53
CA ILE A 119 0.52 10.02 7.14
C ILE A 119 -0.77 9.23 6.96
N SER A 120 -1.79 9.81 6.30
CA SER A 120 -3.01 9.04 6.03
C SER A 120 -2.68 7.84 5.13
N SER A 121 -3.40 6.74 5.31
CA SER A 121 -3.18 5.50 4.57
C SER A 121 -3.15 5.68 3.04
N SER A 122 -3.91 6.65 2.52
CA SER A 122 -3.94 7.07 1.11
C SER A 122 -2.64 7.70 0.59
N PHE A 123 -1.81 8.26 1.47
CA PHE A 123 -0.53 8.87 1.11
C PHE A 123 0.66 8.07 1.63
N ASN A 124 0.43 6.96 2.35
CA ASN A 124 1.52 6.10 2.82
C ASN A 124 2.23 5.49 1.60
N PRO A 125 3.50 5.85 1.31
CA PRO A 125 4.22 5.35 0.13
C PRO A 125 4.46 3.83 0.17
N ALA A 126 4.27 3.20 1.33
CA ALA A 126 4.34 1.76 1.51
C ALA A 126 3.04 1.06 1.06
N ASN A 127 1.92 1.79 1.03
CA ASN A 127 0.61 1.35 0.50
C ASN A 127 0.31 1.95 -0.90
N ALA A 128 1.02 3.01 -1.31
CA ALA A 128 0.70 3.81 -2.49
C ALA A 128 0.92 3.10 -3.85
N PRO A 129 1.97 2.29 -4.10
CA PRO A 129 2.17 1.73 -5.43
C PRO A 129 1.40 0.43 -5.67
N SER A 130 1.09 -0.34 -4.64
CA SER A 130 0.42 -1.64 -4.79
C SER A 130 -1.08 -1.51 -4.57
N HIS A 131 -1.55 -0.86 -3.51
CA HIS A 131 -2.98 -0.89 -3.19
C HIS A 131 -3.83 0.07 -4.01
N GLN A 132 -3.38 1.31 -4.23
CA GLN A 132 -4.11 2.24 -5.10
C GLN A 132 -4.02 1.80 -6.55
N MET A 133 -2.84 1.37 -7.00
CA MET A 133 -2.67 0.93 -8.37
C MET A 133 -3.42 -0.39 -8.63
N ILE A 134 -3.38 -1.39 -7.74
CA ILE A 134 -4.17 -2.63 -7.92
C ILE A 134 -5.67 -2.37 -7.75
N ALA A 135 -6.12 -1.64 -6.72
CA ALA A 135 -7.54 -1.36 -6.56
C ALA A 135 -8.11 -0.45 -7.66
N GLN A 136 -7.31 0.44 -8.25
CA GLN A 136 -7.74 1.26 -9.39
C GLN A 136 -7.64 0.49 -10.72
N LEU A 137 -6.69 -0.46 -10.87
CA LEU A 137 -6.58 -1.33 -12.05
C LEU A 137 -7.63 -2.46 -12.03
N GLU A 138 -8.08 -2.89 -10.85
CA GLU A 138 -9.11 -3.92 -10.66
C GLU A 138 -10.52 -3.31 -10.48
N TRP A 139 -10.64 -1.98 -10.36
CA TRP A 139 -11.93 -1.31 -10.33
C TRP A 139 -12.65 -1.48 -11.67
N SER A 140 -13.90 -1.92 -11.62
CA SER A 140 -14.81 -1.89 -12.75
C SER A 140 -16.18 -1.40 -12.29
N ILE A 141 -16.93 -0.81 -13.23
CA ILE A 141 -18.33 -0.48 -12.99
C ILE A 141 -19.11 -1.79 -12.86
N ASP A 142 -20.18 -1.79 -12.05
CA ASP A 142 -21.03 -2.96 -11.85
C ASP A 142 -21.48 -3.59 -13.20
N PRO A 143 -21.37 -4.92 -13.39
CA PRO A 143 -21.73 -5.58 -14.65
C PRO A 143 -23.17 -5.30 -15.11
N SER A 144 -24.13 -5.17 -14.19
CA SER A 144 -25.52 -4.87 -14.56
C SER A 144 -25.66 -3.45 -15.13
N PHE A 145 -24.89 -2.50 -14.59
CA PHE A 145 -24.84 -1.15 -15.12
C PHE A 145 -24.06 -1.08 -16.43
N PHE A 146 -22.98 -1.84 -16.57
CA PHE A 146 -22.29 -1.99 -17.86
C PHE A 146 -23.24 -2.52 -18.94
N LEU A 147 -24.00 -3.59 -18.65
CA LEU A 147 -24.99 -4.13 -19.59
C LEU A 147 -26.05 -3.09 -20.00
N TRP A 148 -26.49 -2.26 -19.06
CA TRP A 148 -27.39 -1.15 -19.36
C TRP A 148 -26.75 -0.11 -20.28
N MET A 149 -25.49 0.27 -20.04
CA MET A 149 -24.74 1.19 -20.91
C MET A 149 -24.50 0.58 -22.29
N ASP A 150 -24.13 -0.70 -22.36
CA ASP A 150 -23.87 -1.41 -23.60
C ASP A 150 -25.12 -1.53 -24.47
N LYS A 151 -26.28 -1.74 -23.84
CA LYS A 151 -27.57 -1.68 -24.54
C LYS A 151 -27.86 -0.31 -25.15
N LYS A 152 -27.40 0.78 -24.51
CA LYS A 152 -27.71 2.16 -24.92
C LYS A 152 -26.70 2.74 -25.92
N TRP A 153 -25.42 2.46 -25.74
CA TRP A 153 -24.32 3.05 -26.49
C TRP A 153 -23.39 2.04 -27.15
N GLY A 154 -23.55 0.74 -26.85
CA GLY A 154 -22.77 -0.35 -27.40
C GLY A 154 -23.26 -0.83 -28.78
N PRO A 155 -22.89 -2.05 -29.20
CA PRO A 155 -22.04 -2.99 -28.46
C PRO A 155 -20.59 -2.49 -28.41
N HIS A 156 -20.00 -2.48 -27.22
CA HIS A 156 -18.58 -2.23 -27.03
C HIS A 156 -17.80 -3.51 -27.34
N LYS A 157 -16.76 -3.40 -28.15
CA LYS A 157 -15.96 -4.54 -28.61
C LYS A 157 -14.77 -4.84 -27.72
N VAL A 158 -14.17 -3.80 -27.15
CA VAL A 158 -12.92 -3.91 -26.40
C VAL A 158 -12.98 -3.07 -25.12
N ASP A 159 -12.62 -3.68 -24.00
CA ASP A 159 -12.41 -3.04 -22.70
C ASP A 159 -10.93 -2.66 -22.55
N LEU A 160 -10.63 -1.37 -22.54
CA LEU A 160 -9.24 -0.89 -22.65
C LEU A 160 -8.48 -0.86 -21.33
N PHE A 161 -9.16 -0.90 -20.19
CA PHE A 161 -8.53 -0.70 -18.88
C PHE A 161 -8.96 -1.78 -17.88
N ALA A 162 -8.83 -3.03 -18.29
CA ALA A 162 -9.30 -4.18 -17.53
C ALA A 162 -8.19 -5.20 -17.21
N SER A 163 -8.47 -6.09 -16.27
CA SER A 163 -7.73 -7.28 -15.93
C SER A 163 -8.46 -8.52 -16.45
N GLU A 164 -7.84 -9.69 -16.31
CA GLU A 164 -8.49 -10.98 -16.57
C GLU A 164 -9.74 -11.20 -15.68
N GLN A 165 -9.83 -10.50 -14.55
CA GLN A 165 -10.85 -10.74 -13.53
C GLN A 165 -12.03 -9.76 -13.61
N ASN A 166 -11.86 -8.60 -14.25
CA ASN A 166 -12.87 -7.52 -14.23
C ASN A 166 -13.30 -7.04 -15.63
N HIS A 167 -12.83 -7.69 -16.69
CA HIS A 167 -13.17 -7.30 -18.07
C HIS A 167 -14.68 -7.37 -18.30
N GLN A 168 -15.22 -6.34 -18.96
CA GLN A 168 -16.65 -6.29 -19.31
C GLN A 168 -16.94 -6.83 -20.71
N THR A 169 -15.91 -7.06 -21.52
CA THR A 169 -16.01 -7.60 -22.89
C THR A 169 -15.06 -8.76 -23.11
N THR A 170 -15.34 -9.61 -24.10
CA THR A 170 -14.49 -10.77 -24.44
C THR A 170 -13.07 -10.36 -24.87
N CYS A 171 -12.93 -9.24 -25.56
CA CYS A 171 -11.62 -8.66 -25.87
C CYS A 171 -11.30 -7.56 -24.86
N PHE A 172 -10.13 -7.60 -24.24
CA PHE A 172 -9.72 -6.59 -23.27
C PHE A 172 -8.21 -6.33 -23.32
N MET A 173 -7.78 -5.19 -22.79
CA MET A 173 -6.37 -4.80 -22.66
C MET A 173 -5.98 -4.61 -21.20
N THR A 174 -4.79 -5.10 -20.86
CA THR A 174 -4.27 -5.09 -19.50
C THR A 174 -3.17 -4.05 -19.31
N TRP A 175 -2.94 -3.61 -18.08
CA TRP A 175 -1.81 -2.73 -17.78
C TRP A 175 -0.45 -3.42 -18.00
N LYS A 176 -0.35 -4.71 -17.65
CA LYS A 176 0.86 -5.53 -17.80
C LYS A 176 0.62 -6.64 -18.83
N PRO A 177 1.68 -7.20 -19.44
CA PRO A 177 1.54 -8.34 -20.34
C PRO A 177 0.74 -9.48 -19.70
N CYS A 178 -0.35 -9.89 -20.37
CA CYS A 178 -1.21 -11.00 -19.99
C CYS A 178 -1.49 -11.86 -21.22
N LYS A 179 -1.49 -13.19 -21.06
CA LYS A 179 -1.70 -14.14 -22.16
C LYS A 179 -3.12 -14.11 -22.73
N MET A 180 -4.10 -13.72 -21.91
CA MET A 180 -5.52 -13.70 -22.29
C MET A 180 -5.98 -12.33 -22.83
N ALA A 181 -5.16 -11.30 -22.65
CA ALA A 181 -5.46 -9.96 -23.13
C ALA A 181 -5.14 -9.82 -24.62
N MET A 182 -5.91 -9.01 -25.31
CA MET A 182 -5.66 -8.64 -26.72
C MET A 182 -4.33 -7.89 -26.87
N ALA A 183 -4.04 -7.00 -25.93
CA ALA A 183 -2.81 -6.23 -25.87
C ALA A 183 -2.57 -5.73 -24.44
N TRP A 184 -1.44 -5.08 -24.20
CA TRP A 184 -1.15 -4.40 -22.95
C TRP A 184 -0.83 -2.92 -23.19
N ASP A 185 -1.00 -2.12 -22.14
CA ASP A 185 -0.89 -0.66 -22.14
C ASP A 185 -1.75 0.00 -23.23
N ALA A 186 -3.05 0.15 -22.95
CA ALA A 186 -3.98 0.78 -23.89
C ALA A 186 -3.59 2.21 -24.28
N LEU A 187 -2.86 2.95 -23.44
CA LEU A 187 -2.40 4.30 -23.79
C LEU A 187 -1.31 4.28 -24.88
N GLN A 188 -0.67 3.15 -25.14
CA GLN A 188 0.25 2.98 -26.28
C GLN A 188 -0.43 2.45 -27.55
N GLN A 189 -1.65 1.90 -27.45
CA GLN A 189 -2.33 1.28 -28.59
C GLN A 189 -3.10 2.29 -29.47
N PRO A 190 -3.19 2.09 -30.80
CA PRO A 190 -4.04 2.92 -31.64
C PRO A 190 -5.53 2.60 -31.42
N TRP A 191 -6.32 3.57 -30.94
CA TRP A 191 -7.75 3.34 -30.60
C TRP A 191 -8.68 3.42 -31.82
N MET A 192 -8.29 4.19 -32.84
CA MET A 192 -9.11 4.42 -34.03
C MET A 192 -9.44 3.13 -34.79
N THR A 193 -8.60 2.10 -34.68
CA THR A 193 -8.77 0.81 -35.37
C THR A 193 -9.58 -0.20 -34.56
N LEU A 194 -9.91 0.08 -33.30
CA LEU A 194 -10.55 -0.87 -32.37
C LEU A 194 -12.10 -0.80 -32.41
N GLY A 195 -12.67 0.20 -33.08
CA GLY A 195 -14.11 0.43 -33.13
C GLY A 195 -14.64 1.04 -31.83
N ARG A 196 -15.86 0.64 -31.40
CA ARG A 196 -16.45 1.12 -30.14
C ARG A 196 -15.77 0.46 -28.96
N VAL A 197 -15.04 1.26 -28.18
CA VAL A 197 -14.29 0.82 -27.01
C VAL A 197 -14.96 1.27 -25.72
N TYR A 198 -14.85 0.45 -24.69
CA TYR A 198 -15.22 0.80 -23.32
C TYR A 198 -13.97 1.17 -22.52
N CYS A 199 -14.07 2.25 -21.76
CA CYS A 199 -12.96 2.79 -20.97
C CYS A 199 -13.39 2.96 -19.50
N CYS A 200 -12.75 2.23 -18.60
CA CYS A 200 -12.84 2.45 -17.16
C CYS A 200 -11.44 2.63 -16.56
N PRO A 201 -10.70 3.70 -16.94
CA PRO A 201 -9.33 3.88 -16.48
C PRO A 201 -9.27 4.22 -14.99
N PRO A 202 -8.14 3.92 -14.32
CA PRO A 202 -7.75 4.54 -13.07
C PRO A 202 -7.91 6.07 -13.09
N TRP A 203 -8.31 6.66 -11.97
CA TRP A 203 -8.57 8.11 -11.85
C TRP A 203 -7.41 8.99 -12.34
N ASN A 204 -6.17 8.58 -12.06
CA ASN A 204 -4.96 9.30 -12.47
C ASN A 204 -4.70 9.23 -13.99
N LEU A 205 -5.31 8.28 -14.71
CA LEU A 205 -5.16 8.12 -16.16
C LEU A 205 -6.29 8.79 -16.95
N ILE A 206 -7.36 9.27 -16.31
CA ILE A 206 -8.44 10.01 -16.97
C ILE A 206 -7.91 11.15 -17.85
N PRO A 207 -6.97 12.01 -17.41
CA PRO A 207 -6.43 13.08 -18.26
C PRO A 207 -5.75 12.55 -19.53
N ALA A 208 -4.99 11.46 -19.42
CA ALA A 208 -4.30 10.85 -20.56
C ALA A 208 -5.29 10.17 -21.53
N VAL A 209 -6.36 9.58 -21.00
CA VAL A 209 -7.45 9.02 -21.81
C VAL A 209 -8.15 10.13 -22.59
N LEU A 210 -8.50 11.24 -21.95
CA LEU A 210 -9.19 12.37 -22.58
C LEU A 210 -8.36 13.02 -23.70
N GLN A 211 -7.03 12.97 -23.62
CA GLN A 211 -6.16 13.44 -24.71
C GLN A 211 -6.20 12.55 -25.96
N LYS A 212 -6.76 11.34 -25.84
CA LYS A 212 -6.76 10.30 -26.87
C LYS A 212 -8.10 10.11 -27.58
N VAL A 213 -9.18 10.69 -27.03
CA VAL A 213 -10.56 10.59 -27.55
C VAL A 213 -10.90 11.80 -28.42
#